data_AF-A0A3A0DP74-F1
#
_entry.id   AF-A0A3A0DP74-F1
#
_cell.length_a   1.000
_cell.length_b   1.000
_cell.length_c   1.000
_cell.angle_alpha   90.00
_cell.angle_beta   90.00
_cell.angle_gamma   90.00
#
_symmetry.space_group_name_H-M   'P 1'
#
loop_
_entity.id
_entity.type
_entity.pdbx_description
1 polymer ?
#
loop_
_entity_poly.entity_id
_entity_poly.type
_entity_poly.pdbx_seq_one_letter_code
_entity_poly.pdbx_strand_id
1 'polypeptide(L)'
;MPNHSSGTNPLLEGLRRERIPAPNAMVIFGASGDLTKRKLLPALFNLACDNLLPQDFAVVGFARREKTHAEFREEMVQAIAQFSRNKNYDSNLLKNFAERIFYYASPFENADGYNGLQQLLAELDGSHDTAGNRLFYLATPPDYYPEIVQQLGQAGMAKNAAGWTRIIIEKPFGRDLATAQELNRQVLQVFEENQVYRIDHYLGKETVQNILVFRLANGIFEPIWNRHYIDHVQITVAENLGVEGRGGYYETAGVMRDMIQNHMLQLLSLVAMEPPIAFAAHEVRNEKVKVLQAIRPILPDEVEKYTVRAQYGPGSLGGKQVPGYLKEPGVAPNSHTETYVALQLYIDNWRWAGVPFFLRSGKRLPKRATEIAIHFKAAPHLLFENGLTDNLECNILALRIQPDEGITLKFSAKLPGAAVQLRGVNMDFRYGSSFGKQSPEAYERLIWDCMLGDSTLFTRRDEVEASWEFVTRIITGWQQRGHEPLSSYEAGTWGPPQADAFITPGGRRWRRL
;
A
#
# COMPACT_ATOMS: atom_id res chain seq x y z
N MET A 1 13.14 34.18 47.69
CA MET A 1 12.69 33.32 46.59
C MET A 1 12.28 34.19 45.41
N PRO A 2 12.85 33.98 44.22
CA PRO A 2 12.15 34.27 42.97
C PRO A 2 12.06 33.02 42.08
N ASN A 3 10.90 32.92 41.43
CA ASN A 3 10.52 31.90 40.44
C ASN A 3 11.55 31.75 39.33
N HIS A 4 12.08 30.54 39.14
CA HIS A 4 12.64 30.12 37.87
C HIS A 4 11.50 29.73 36.94
N SER A 5 11.15 30.62 36.01
CA SER A 5 10.41 30.28 34.80
C SER A 5 11.21 29.24 34.02
N SER A 6 10.73 28.00 33.97
CA SER A 6 11.26 26.98 33.06
C SER A 6 11.10 27.47 31.64
N GLY A 7 12.20 27.86 31.00
CA GLY A 7 12.23 28.25 29.59
C GLY A 7 11.86 27.05 28.72
N THR A 8 10.59 26.97 28.32
CA THR A 8 10.18 26.17 27.19
C THR A 8 10.87 26.73 25.95
N ASN A 9 11.68 25.91 25.29
CA ASN A 9 12.32 26.28 24.03
C ASN A 9 11.23 26.63 23.01
N PRO A 10 11.14 27.88 22.52
CA PRO A 10 10.09 28.29 21.59
C PRO A 10 10.17 27.57 20.24
N LEU A 11 11.28 26.89 19.93
CA LEU A 11 11.40 26.00 18.76
C LEU A 11 10.73 24.64 18.96
N LEU A 12 10.36 24.27 20.20
CA LEU A 12 9.66 23.03 20.54
C LEU A 12 8.16 23.26 20.83
N GLU A 13 7.71 24.50 20.86
CA GLU A 13 6.33 24.87 21.13
C GLU A 13 5.45 24.53 19.91
N GLY A 14 4.47 23.63 20.08
CA GLY A 14 3.61 23.15 19.00
C GLY A 14 4.10 21.89 18.26
N LEU A 15 5.35 21.44 18.48
CA LEU A 15 5.80 20.14 17.97
C LEU A 15 5.29 19.02 18.89
N ARG A 16 4.36 18.20 18.39
CA ARG A 16 4.00 16.95 19.06
C ARG A 16 5.26 16.09 19.15
N ARG A 17 5.71 15.76 20.37
CA ARG A 17 6.71 14.69 20.57
C ARG A 17 6.16 13.43 19.91
N GLU A 18 6.93 12.85 18.99
CA GLU A 18 6.58 11.58 18.37
C GLU A 18 6.45 10.52 19.47
N ARG A 19 5.40 9.69 19.39
CA ARG A 19 5.09 8.71 20.43
C ARG A 19 6.07 7.55 20.31
N ILE A 20 6.79 7.24 21.39
CA ILE A 20 7.59 6.02 21.46
C ILE A 20 6.65 4.89 21.90
N PRO A 21 6.63 3.74 21.19
CA PRO A 21 5.87 2.58 21.62
C PRO A 21 6.28 2.08 23.01
N ALA A 22 5.37 1.36 23.68
CA ALA A 22 5.72 0.66 24.91
C ALA A 22 6.81 -0.41 24.64
N PRO A 23 7.63 -0.78 25.65
CA PRO A 23 8.56 -1.89 25.56
C PRO A 23 7.91 -3.14 24.97
N ASN A 24 8.58 -3.84 24.05
CA ASN A 24 7.98 -5.00 23.38
C ASN A 24 9.00 -5.93 22.72
N ALA A 25 8.60 -7.18 22.49
CA ALA A 25 9.34 -8.13 21.67
C ALA A 25 8.61 -8.37 20.35
N MET A 26 9.34 -8.27 19.22
CA MET A 26 8.82 -8.58 17.89
C MET A 26 9.36 -9.93 17.41
N VAL A 27 8.46 -10.83 17.02
CA VAL A 27 8.81 -12.13 16.43
C VAL A 27 8.52 -12.10 14.94
N ILE A 28 9.53 -12.41 14.11
CA ILE A 28 9.41 -12.45 12.65
C ILE A 28 9.38 -13.91 12.19
N PHE A 29 8.22 -14.42 11.85
CA PHE A 29 8.11 -15.73 11.19
C PHE A 29 8.60 -15.62 9.75
N GLY A 30 9.41 -16.58 9.29
CA GLY A 30 10.05 -16.50 7.98
C GLY A 30 11.30 -15.60 7.97
N ALA A 31 11.92 -15.36 9.13
CA ALA A 31 13.03 -14.42 9.31
C ALA A 31 14.22 -14.60 8.33
N SER A 32 14.47 -15.81 7.83
CA SER A 32 15.54 -16.06 6.86
C SER A 32 15.25 -15.58 5.42
N GLY A 33 14.05 -15.03 5.17
CA GLY A 33 13.56 -14.60 3.86
C GLY A 33 14.04 -13.22 3.39
N ASP A 34 13.74 -12.90 2.13
CA ASP A 34 14.17 -11.65 1.46
C ASP A 34 13.52 -10.40 2.07
N LEU A 35 12.23 -10.48 2.42
CA LEU A 35 11.47 -9.37 3.01
C LEU A 35 12.11 -8.89 4.32
N THR A 36 12.48 -9.83 5.19
CA THR A 36 13.12 -9.55 6.48
C THR A 36 14.43 -8.77 6.29
N LYS A 37 15.29 -9.26 5.39
CA LYS A 37 16.61 -8.65 5.12
C LYS A 37 16.51 -7.28 4.46
N ARG A 38 15.61 -7.12 3.49
CA ARG A 38 15.57 -5.93 2.64
C ARG A 38 14.66 -4.84 3.18
N LYS A 39 13.70 -5.18 4.04
CA LYS A 39 12.66 -4.27 4.51
C LYS A 39 12.49 -4.25 6.02
N LEU A 40 12.23 -5.38 6.68
CA LEU A 40 11.81 -5.36 8.09
C LEU A 40 12.93 -4.94 9.05
N LEU A 41 14.09 -5.57 8.98
CA LEU A 41 15.22 -5.24 9.86
C LEU A 41 15.80 -3.85 9.55
N PRO A 42 16.01 -3.46 8.27
CA PRO A 42 16.35 -2.09 7.94
C PRO A 42 15.33 -1.08 8.48
N ALA A 43 14.03 -1.38 8.42
CA ALA A 43 12.99 -0.50 8.94
C ALA A 43 13.07 -0.34 10.47
N LEU A 44 13.21 -1.43 11.21
CA LEU A 44 13.41 -1.40 12.67
C LEU A 44 14.66 -0.60 13.05
N PHE A 45 15.75 -0.76 12.30
CA PHE A 45 16.97 -0.01 12.55
C PHE A 45 16.82 1.48 12.23
N ASN A 46 16.08 1.85 11.17
CA ASN A 46 15.77 3.25 10.89
C ASN A 46 14.93 3.88 12.00
N LEU A 47 13.94 3.16 12.55
CA LEU A 47 13.19 3.61 13.73
C LEU A 47 14.11 3.83 14.94
N ALA A 48 15.12 2.98 15.14
CA ALA A 48 16.13 3.19 16.18
C ALA A 48 16.98 4.44 15.92
N CYS A 49 17.42 4.68 14.67
CA CYS A 49 18.16 5.89 14.28
C CYS A 49 17.36 7.17 14.55
N ASP A 50 16.05 7.11 14.35
CA ASP A 50 15.15 8.24 14.52
C ASP A 50 14.64 8.38 15.98
N ASN A 51 15.10 7.54 16.92
CA ASN A 51 14.65 7.48 18.31
C ASN A 51 13.15 7.18 18.49
N LEU A 52 12.58 6.42 17.55
CA LEU A 52 11.18 6.01 17.51
C LEU A 52 10.94 4.57 18.00
N LEU A 53 12.01 3.79 18.14
CA LEU A 53 11.97 2.45 18.71
C LEU A 53 12.24 2.52 20.22
N PRO A 54 11.49 1.81 21.08
CA PRO A 54 11.79 1.78 22.51
C PRO A 54 13.18 1.16 22.76
N GLN A 55 13.87 1.64 23.79
CA GLN A 55 15.13 1.04 24.21
C GLN A 55 14.90 -0.40 24.68
N ASP A 56 13.78 -0.66 25.36
CA ASP A 56 13.41 -1.97 25.90
C ASP A 56 12.71 -2.82 24.83
N PHE A 57 13.51 -3.24 23.85
CA PHE A 57 13.07 -3.94 22.66
C PHE A 57 13.92 -5.16 22.34
N ALA A 58 13.30 -6.20 21.78
CA ALA A 58 13.98 -7.37 21.24
C ALA A 58 13.31 -7.84 19.93
N VAL A 59 14.11 -8.40 19.02
CA VAL A 59 13.64 -9.04 17.79
C VAL A 59 14.02 -10.51 17.81
N VAL A 60 13.06 -11.40 17.59
CA VAL A 60 13.30 -12.84 17.46
C VAL A 60 12.95 -13.29 16.05
N GLY A 61 13.93 -13.75 15.29
CA GLY A 61 13.65 -14.43 14.03
C GLY A 61 13.20 -15.87 14.26
N PHE A 62 12.11 -16.31 13.63
CA PHE A 62 11.64 -17.70 13.68
C PHE A 62 11.60 -18.30 12.27
N ALA A 63 12.41 -19.32 12.00
CA ALA A 63 12.42 -19.99 10.70
C ALA A 63 13.03 -21.40 10.74
N ARG A 64 12.80 -22.16 9.67
CA ARG A 64 13.24 -23.57 9.52
C ARG A 64 14.76 -23.77 9.45
N ARG A 65 15.50 -22.81 8.90
CA ARG A 65 16.94 -22.97 8.67
C ARG A 65 17.66 -22.92 10.00
N GLU A 66 18.50 -23.91 10.29
CA GLU A 66 19.33 -23.90 11.48
C GLU A 66 20.34 -22.75 11.41
N LYS A 67 20.30 -21.89 12.43
CA LYS A 67 21.23 -20.80 12.66
C LYS A 67 21.35 -20.55 14.15
N THR A 68 22.52 -20.15 14.58
CA THR A 68 22.74 -19.57 15.90
C THR A 68 22.28 -18.11 15.93
N HIS A 69 22.09 -17.54 17.13
CA HIS A 69 21.84 -16.10 17.27
C HIS A 69 22.95 -15.25 16.63
N ALA A 70 24.22 -15.68 16.74
CA ALA A 70 25.37 -14.96 16.22
C ALA A 70 25.35 -14.89 14.68
N GLU A 71 25.13 -16.02 14.01
CA GLU A 71 25.07 -16.08 12.54
C GLU A 71 23.90 -15.26 11.99
N PHE A 72 22.72 -15.36 12.62
CA PHE A 72 21.56 -14.58 12.19
C PHE A 72 21.79 -13.07 12.40
N ARG A 73 22.37 -12.68 13.54
CA ARG A 73 22.71 -11.29 13.85
C ARG A 73 23.70 -10.71 12.84
N GLU A 74 24.77 -11.43 12.51
CA GLU A 74 25.76 -10.97 11.52
C GLU A 74 25.11 -10.75 10.15
N GLU A 75 24.28 -11.69 9.71
CA GLU A 75 23.53 -11.56 8.45
C GLU A 75 22.60 -10.34 8.44
N MET A 76 21.89 -10.08 9.56
CA MET A 76 21.00 -8.92 9.66
C MET A 76 21.79 -7.60 9.72
N VAL A 77 22.95 -7.57 10.36
CA VAL A 77 23.85 -6.39 10.36
C VAL A 77 24.31 -6.06 8.94
N GLN A 78 24.71 -7.07 8.16
CA GLN A 78 25.07 -6.88 6.75
C GLN A 78 23.88 -6.39 5.92
N ALA A 79 22.70 -6.96 6.14
CA ALA A 79 21.48 -6.54 5.46
C ALA A 79 21.09 -5.09 5.79
N ILE A 80 21.20 -4.68 7.05
CA ILE A 80 20.97 -3.30 7.49
C ILE A 80 21.96 -2.36 6.79
N ALA A 81 23.25 -2.67 6.79
CA ALA A 81 24.25 -1.84 6.10
C ALA A 81 23.93 -1.68 4.60
N GLN A 82 23.45 -2.75 3.95
CA GLN A 82 23.10 -2.73 2.53
C GLN A 82 21.80 -1.96 2.25
N PHE A 83 20.73 -2.21 3.01
CA PHE A 83 19.36 -1.79 2.65
C PHE A 83 18.80 -0.64 3.47
N SER A 84 19.41 -0.28 4.60
CA SER A 84 19.02 0.91 5.39
C SER A 84 19.08 2.18 4.54
N ARG A 85 18.09 3.07 4.69
CA ARG A 85 18.10 4.41 4.08
C ARG A 85 19.09 5.32 4.78
N ASN A 86 19.23 5.15 6.10
CA ASN A 86 20.22 5.86 6.88
C ASN A 86 21.57 5.17 6.65
N LYS A 87 22.47 5.84 5.93
CA LYS A 87 23.85 5.37 5.69
C LYS A 87 24.87 5.98 6.65
N ASN A 88 24.51 7.09 7.30
CA ASN A 88 25.37 7.84 8.21
C ASN A 88 24.90 7.67 9.67
N TYR A 89 24.89 6.43 10.17
CA TYR A 89 24.50 6.12 11.55
C TYR A 89 25.73 5.91 12.44
N ASP A 90 25.54 6.08 13.75
CA ASP A 90 26.55 5.74 14.76
C ASP A 90 26.76 4.21 14.78
N SER A 91 28.03 3.78 14.72
CA SER A 91 28.39 2.36 14.79
C SER A 91 28.03 1.73 16.14
N ASN A 92 28.05 2.51 17.23
CA ASN A 92 27.62 2.02 18.54
C ASN A 92 26.11 1.75 18.57
N LEU A 93 25.31 2.56 17.88
CA LEU A 93 23.87 2.33 17.76
C LEU A 93 23.60 1.00 17.05
N LEU A 94 24.30 0.72 15.93
CA LEU A 94 24.15 -0.54 15.22
C LEU A 94 24.57 -1.73 16.08
N LYS A 95 25.67 -1.61 16.84
CA LYS A 95 26.13 -2.65 17.75
C LYS A 95 25.08 -2.96 18.83
N ASN A 96 24.59 -1.92 19.51
CA ASN A 96 23.57 -2.06 20.55
C ASN A 96 22.25 -2.63 19.99
N PHE A 97 21.85 -2.22 18.79
CA PHE A 97 20.67 -2.78 18.12
C PHE A 97 20.87 -4.25 17.76
N ALA A 98 22.05 -4.62 17.25
CA ALA A 98 22.37 -5.99 16.88
C ALA A 98 22.30 -6.95 18.08
N GLU A 99 22.73 -6.52 19.26
CA GLU A 99 22.65 -7.31 20.51
C GLU A 99 21.21 -7.71 20.88
N ARG A 100 20.21 -6.98 20.38
CA ARG A 100 18.77 -7.23 20.59
C ARG A 100 18.15 -8.16 19.54
N ILE A 101 18.95 -8.68 18.61
CA ILE A 101 18.52 -9.62 17.57
C ILE A 101 18.82 -11.05 18.03
N PHE A 102 17.78 -11.87 18.06
CA PHE A 102 17.77 -13.28 18.44
C PHE A 102 17.16 -14.13 17.33
N TYR A 103 17.30 -15.45 17.46
CA TYR A 103 16.83 -16.40 16.45
C TYR A 103 16.42 -17.72 17.07
N TYR A 104 15.31 -18.29 16.60
CA TYR A 104 14.83 -19.60 17.01
C TYR A 104 14.57 -20.47 15.76
N ALA A 105 15.25 -21.61 15.68
CA ALA A 105 15.16 -22.50 14.54
C ALA A 105 14.06 -23.56 14.77
N SER A 106 12.99 -23.53 13.97
CA SER A 106 11.96 -24.57 14.01
C SER A 106 11.08 -24.56 12.74
N PRO A 107 10.55 -25.72 12.32
CA PRO A 107 9.38 -25.80 11.45
C PRO A 107 8.18 -25.05 12.03
N PHE A 108 7.30 -24.57 11.14
CA PHE A 108 6.10 -23.83 11.54
C PHE A 108 5.01 -24.75 12.09
N GLU A 109 5.08 -26.03 11.73
CA GLU A 109 4.17 -27.10 12.12
C GLU A 109 4.57 -27.76 13.46
N ASN A 110 5.74 -27.43 13.99
CA ASN A 110 6.29 -28.07 15.18
C ASN A 110 5.85 -27.36 16.46
N ALA A 111 4.89 -27.94 17.17
CA ALA A 111 4.35 -27.41 18.43
C ALA A 111 5.43 -27.17 19.51
N ASP A 112 6.41 -28.06 19.63
CA ASP A 112 7.50 -27.91 20.62
C ASP A 112 8.35 -26.67 20.34
N GLY A 113 8.45 -26.25 19.07
CA GLY A 113 9.12 -25.02 18.69
C GLY A 113 8.44 -23.77 19.23
N TYR A 114 7.10 -23.78 19.37
CA TYR A 114 6.36 -22.65 19.97
C TYR A 114 6.50 -22.61 21.49
N ASN A 115 6.61 -23.78 22.14
CA ASN A 115 6.93 -23.85 23.56
C ASN A 115 8.34 -23.29 23.85
N GLY A 116 9.33 -23.66 23.04
CA GLY A 116 10.68 -23.10 23.17
C GLY A 116 10.76 -21.62 22.81
N LEU A 117 10.00 -21.15 21.82
CA LEU A 117 9.87 -19.72 21.53
C LEU A 117 9.28 -18.96 22.73
N GLN A 118 8.25 -19.50 23.39
CA GLN A 118 7.66 -18.89 24.57
C GLN A 118 8.67 -18.78 25.72
N GLN A 119 9.50 -19.81 25.94
CA GLN A 119 10.58 -19.78 26.93
C GLN A 119 11.60 -18.68 26.62
N LEU A 120 12.08 -18.60 25.37
CA LEU A 120 12.98 -17.54 24.93
C LEU A 120 12.37 -16.14 25.15
N LEU A 121 11.09 -15.96 24.81
CA LEU A 121 10.40 -14.68 25.03
C LEU A 121 10.29 -14.32 26.52
N ALA A 122 10.12 -15.29 27.41
CA ALA A 122 10.11 -15.06 28.85
C ALA A 122 11.50 -14.66 29.40
N GLU A 123 12.57 -15.27 28.87
CA GLU A 123 13.95 -14.86 29.17
C GLU A 123 14.24 -13.43 28.71
N LEU A 124 13.70 -13.04 27.55
CA LEU A 124 13.83 -11.69 27.01
C LEU A 124 13.03 -10.65 27.80
N ASP A 125 11.87 -10.99 28.36
CA ASP A 125 11.19 -10.09 29.30
C ASP A 125 12.06 -9.76 30.51
N GLY A 126 12.79 -10.74 31.06
CA GLY A 126 13.67 -10.51 32.21
C GLY A 126 14.95 -9.75 31.86
N SER A 127 15.53 -10.01 30.69
CA SER A 127 16.85 -9.45 30.29
C SER A 127 16.77 -8.12 29.52
N HIS A 128 15.66 -7.85 28.83
CA HIS A 128 15.48 -6.70 27.95
C HIS A 128 14.22 -5.87 28.29
N ASP A 129 13.56 -6.16 29.41
CA ASP A 129 12.37 -5.46 29.94
C ASP A 129 11.26 -5.26 28.92
N THR A 130 10.98 -6.27 28.08
CA THR A 130 9.97 -6.17 27.02
C THR A 130 8.52 -6.13 27.53
N ALA A 131 8.32 -6.10 28.86
CA ALA A 131 7.04 -5.90 29.55
C ALA A 131 5.90 -6.84 29.09
N GLY A 132 6.22 -8.03 28.56
CA GLY A 132 5.23 -8.97 28.05
C GLY A 132 4.56 -8.55 26.72
N ASN A 133 4.80 -7.35 26.17
CA ASN A 133 4.17 -6.95 24.92
C ASN A 133 4.76 -7.73 23.74
N ARG A 134 3.91 -8.22 22.83
CA ARG A 134 4.31 -9.10 21.71
C ARG A 134 3.75 -8.63 20.38
N LEU A 135 4.64 -8.53 19.40
CA LEU A 135 4.29 -8.30 18.01
C LEU A 135 4.73 -9.48 17.14
N PHE A 136 3.78 -10.25 16.61
CA PHE A 136 4.06 -11.33 15.67
C PHE A 136 3.97 -10.81 14.23
N TYR A 137 4.96 -11.07 13.39
CA TYR A 137 4.98 -10.67 11.99
C TYR A 137 5.08 -11.90 11.10
N LEU A 138 4.10 -12.11 10.23
CA LEU A 138 4.08 -13.23 9.30
C LEU A 138 4.77 -12.86 7.97
N ALA A 139 6.10 -12.93 7.93
CA ALA A 139 6.91 -12.77 6.72
C ALA A 139 7.10 -14.10 5.98
N THR A 140 6.02 -14.87 5.88
CA THR A 140 5.97 -16.22 5.29
C THR A 140 5.05 -16.25 4.06
N PRO A 141 5.15 -17.29 3.22
CA PRO A 141 4.14 -17.55 2.21
C PRO A 141 2.74 -17.72 2.83
N PRO A 142 1.66 -17.27 2.15
CA PRO A 142 0.29 -17.29 2.70
C PRO A 142 -0.21 -18.65 3.17
N ASP A 143 0.24 -19.73 2.54
CA ASP A 143 -0.15 -21.10 2.89
C ASP A 143 0.22 -21.47 4.33
N TYR A 144 1.22 -20.80 4.92
CA TYR A 144 1.62 -21.03 6.31
C TYR A 144 0.89 -20.15 7.33
N TYR A 145 0.09 -19.16 6.91
CA TYR A 145 -0.61 -18.29 7.85
C TYR A 145 -1.56 -19.06 8.78
N PRO A 146 -2.42 -19.97 8.29
CA PRO A 146 -3.32 -20.75 9.14
C PRO A 146 -2.57 -21.53 10.22
N GLU A 147 -1.51 -22.22 9.82
CA GLU A 147 -0.71 -23.06 10.72
C GLU A 147 -0.06 -22.23 11.83
N ILE A 148 0.62 -21.13 11.46
CA ILE A 148 1.30 -20.27 12.45
C ILE A 148 0.29 -19.66 13.42
N VAL A 149 -0.85 -19.18 12.92
CA VAL A 149 -1.91 -18.62 13.75
C VAL A 149 -2.46 -19.66 14.72
N GLN A 150 -2.75 -20.87 14.25
CA GLN A 150 -3.27 -21.95 15.08
C GLN A 150 -2.28 -22.33 16.18
N GLN A 151 -0.99 -22.48 15.85
CA GLN A 151 0.06 -22.83 16.79
C GLN A 151 0.28 -21.72 17.84
N LEU A 152 0.26 -20.44 17.45
CA LEU A 152 0.28 -19.31 18.39
C LEU A 152 -0.90 -19.34 19.36
N GLY A 153 -2.08 -19.73 18.88
CA GLY A 153 -3.27 -19.92 19.71
C GLY A 153 -3.14 -21.08 20.70
N GLN A 154 -2.67 -22.25 20.21
CA GLN A 154 -2.47 -23.45 21.03
C GLN A 154 -1.41 -23.27 22.11
N ALA A 155 -0.32 -22.55 21.81
CA ALA A 155 0.71 -22.19 22.77
C ALA A 155 0.28 -21.07 23.74
N GLY A 156 -0.94 -20.54 23.62
CA GLY A 156 -1.47 -19.46 24.46
C GLY A 156 -0.82 -18.10 24.22
N MET A 157 -0.02 -17.94 23.15
CA MET A 157 0.72 -16.70 22.87
C MET A 157 -0.15 -15.58 22.29
N ALA A 158 -1.35 -15.91 21.80
CA ALA A 158 -2.29 -14.92 21.26
C ALA A 158 -2.95 -14.03 22.32
N LYS A 159 -2.98 -14.49 23.59
CA LYS A 159 -3.58 -13.79 24.72
C LYS A 159 -2.55 -13.67 25.83
N ASN A 160 -1.98 -12.47 26.00
CA ASN A 160 -1.09 -12.20 27.12
C ASN A 160 -1.82 -11.40 28.21
N ALA A 161 -1.78 -11.88 29.46
CA ALA A 161 -2.34 -11.16 30.60
C ALA A 161 -1.47 -9.97 31.04
N ALA A 162 -0.16 -10.02 30.77
CA ALA A 162 0.82 -9.03 31.23
C ALA A 162 1.01 -7.84 30.27
N GLY A 163 0.56 -7.96 29.02
CA GLY A 163 0.79 -6.96 27.97
C GLY A 163 -0.11 -7.18 26.76
N TRP A 164 0.03 -6.32 25.75
CA TRP A 164 -0.71 -6.49 24.49
C TRP A 164 -0.03 -7.52 23.59
N THR A 165 -0.85 -8.26 22.84
CA THR A 165 -0.39 -9.10 21.73
C THR A 165 -1.01 -8.61 20.43
N ARG A 166 -0.21 -8.45 19.38
CA ARG A 166 -0.64 -8.05 18.04
C ARG A 166 0.01 -8.93 16.98
N ILE A 167 -0.65 -9.08 15.84
CA ILE A 167 -0.18 -9.85 14.70
C ILE A 167 -0.28 -9.04 13.41
N ILE A 168 0.82 -8.98 12.66
CA ILE A 168 0.92 -8.42 11.33
C ILE A 168 0.86 -9.55 10.31
N ILE A 169 -0.06 -9.43 9.35
CA ILE A 169 -0.25 -10.40 8.26
C ILE A 169 0.01 -9.71 6.92
N GLU A 170 0.93 -10.29 6.15
CA GLU A 170 1.30 -9.82 4.82
C GLU A 170 0.25 -10.15 3.76
N LYS A 171 0.38 -9.49 2.60
CA LYS A 171 -0.39 -9.84 1.41
C LYS A 171 0.27 -11.04 0.68
N PRO A 172 -0.51 -11.84 -0.07
CA PRO A 172 -1.96 -11.75 -0.29
C PRO A 172 -2.79 -12.31 0.88
N PHE A 173 -3.93 -11.67 1.15
CA PHE A 173 -4.90 -12.13 2.15
C PHE A 173 -6.07 -12.82 1.45
N GLY A 174 -5.93 -14.12 1.21
CA GLY A 174 -6.82 -14.88 0.33
C GLY A 174 -6.53 -14.65 -1.17
N ARG A 175 -7.20 -15.42 -2.02
CA ARG A 175 -7.12 -15.33 -3.49
C ARG A 175 -8.47 -14.99 -4.16
N ASP A 176 -9.52 -15.03 -3.37
CA ASP A 176 -10.92 -14.75 -3.68
C ASP A 176 -11.66 -14.50 -2.35
N LEU A 177 -12.93 -14.11 -2.43
CA LEU A 177 -13.77 -13.86 -1.25
C LEU A 177 -13.83 -15.07 -0.30
N ALA A 178 -14.03 -16.28 -0.82
CA ALA A 178 -14.22 -17.46 0.01
C ALA A 178 -12.96 -17.80 0.83
N THR A 179 -11.79 -17.78 0.18
CA THR A 179 -10.51 -18.02 0.85
C THR A 179 -10.12 -16.90 1.81
N ALA A 180 -10.46 -15.64 1.50
CA ALA A 180 -10.25 -14.52 2.42
C ALA A 180 -11.14 -14.62 3.67
N GLN A 181 -12.42 -14.99 3.50
CA GLN A 181 -13.34 -15.24 4.62
C GLN A 181 -12.87 -16.41 5.49
N GLU A 182 -12.39 -17.49 4.88
CA GLU A 182 -11.86 -18.64 5.61
C GLU A 182 -10.60 -18.29 6.41
N LEU A 183 -9.65 -17.57 5.81
CA LEU A 183 -8.47 -17.08 6.52
C LEU A 183 -8.85 -16.12 7.67
N ASN A 184 -9.78 -15.19 7.43
CA ASN A 184 -10.32 -14.32 8.49
C ASN A 184 -10.94 -15.12 9.63
N ARG A 185 -11.73 -16.16 9.32
CA ARG A 185 -12.35 -17.02 10.32
C ARG A 185 -11.30 -17.71 11.18
N GLN A 186 -10.24 -18.25 10.57
CA GLN A 186 -9.15 -18.91 11.29
C GLN A 186 -8.35 -17.95 12.17
N VAL A 187 -8.03 -16.75 11.65
CA VAL A 187 -7.36 -15.69 12.43
C VAL A 187 -8.21 -15.27 13.63
N LEU A 188 -9.51 -15.04 13.42
CA LEU A 188 -10.40 -14.53 14.46
C LEU A 188 -10.86 -15.58 15.48
N GLN A 189 -10.55 -16.86 15.26
CA GLN A 189 -10.66 -17.89 16.29
C GLN A 189 -9.56 -17.76 17.36
N VAL A 190 -8.44 -17.12 17.02
CA VAL A 190 -7.26 -17.01 17.87
C VAL A 190 -7.05 -15.58 18.38
N PHE A 191 -7.16 -14.59 17.49
CA PHE A 191 -6.93 -13.17 17.77
C PHE A 191 -8.23 -12.37 17.68
N GLU A 192 -8.35 -11.32 18.48
CA GLU A 192 -9.39 -10.31 18.33
C GLU A 192 -9.05 -9.35 17.17
N GLU A 193 -10.05 -8.74 16.54
CA GLU A 193 -9.84 -7.87 15.36
C GLU A 193 -8.95 -6.64 15.66
N ASN A 194 -8.94 -6.15 16.90
CA ASN A 194 -8.04 -5.07 17.35
C ASN A 194 -6.57 -5.52 17.49
N GLN A 195 -6.30 -6.83 17.49
CA GLN A 195 -4.95 -7.40 17.52
C GLN A 195 -4.40 -7.66 16.11
N VAL A 196 -5.24 -7.62 15.07
CA VAL A 196 -4.88 -8.03 13.71
C VAL A 196 -4.58 -6.82 12.82
N TYR A 197 -3.39 -6.85 12.22
CA TYR A 197 -2.82 -5.78 11.40
C TYR A 197 -2.51 -6.32 10.00
N ARG A 198 -3.48 -6.23 9.09
CA ARG A 198 -3.32 -6.68 7.70
C ARG A 198 -2.63 -5.59 6.89
N ILE A 199 -1.44 -5.90 6.35
CA ILE A 199 -0.61 -4.91 5.66
C ILE A 199 -1.10 -4.65 4.24
N ASP A 200 -1.24 -3.37 3.93
CA ASP A 200 -1.08 -2.83 2.60
C ASP A 200 0.02 -1.74 2.65
N HIS A 201 1.20 -2.05 2.13
CA HIS A 201 2.34 -1.14 2.18
C HIS A 201 2.13 0.18 1.40
N TYR A 202 1.10 0.32 0.56
CA TYR A 202 0.77 1.63 -0.02
C TYR A 202 0.21 2.59 1.03
N LEU A 203 -0.56 2.09 2.00
CA LEU A 203 -1.09 2.92 3.09
C LEU A 203 0.00 3.51 3.97
N GLY A 204 1.14 2.83 4.11
CA GLY A 204 2.31 3.31 4.83
C GLY A 204 3.09 4.43 4.12
N LYS A 205 2.76 4.78 2.87
CA LYS A 205 3.44 5.87 2.15
C LYS A 205 2.92 7.22 2.64
N GLU A 206 3.83 8.13 2.97
CA GLU A 206 3.50 9.50 3.39
C GLU A 206 2.56 10.22 2.41
N THR A 207 2.78 10.06 1.11
CA THR A 207 1.94 10.66 0.07
C THR A 207 0.50 10.14 0.05
N VAL A 208 0.28 8.88 0.46
CA VAL A 208 -1.06 8.29 0.54
C VAL A 208 -1.81 8.86 1.75
N GLN A 209 -1.13 9.02 2.88
CA GLN A 209 -1.72 9.68 4.06
C GLN A 209 -2.07 11.14 3.79
N ASN A 210 -1.22 11.83 3.01
CA ASN A 210 -1.46 13.21 2.61
C ASN A 210 -2.73 13.39 1.76
N ILE A 211 -3.33 12.34 1.19
CA ILE A 211 -4.64 12.45 0.53
C ILE A 211 -5.69 12.97 1.52
N LEU A 212 -5.72 12.42 2.74
CA LEU A 212 -6.69 12.82 3.77
C LEU A 212 -6.43 14.25 4.25
N VAL A 213 -5.17 14.58 4.52
CA VAL A 213 -4.77 15.94 4.94
C VAL A 213 -5.13 16.94 3.85
N PHE A 214 -4.80 16.64 2.59
CA PHE A 214 -5.07 17.51 1.46
C PHE A 214 -6.57 17.77 1.30
N ARG A 215 -7.41 16.73 1.36
CA ARG A 215 -8.85 16.85 1.22
C ARG A 215 -9.49 17.61 2.38
N LEU A 216 -9.16 17.22 3.60
CA LEU A 216 -9.94 17.57 4.79
C LEU A 216 -9.38 18.75 5.59
N ALA A 217 -8.11 19.11 5.41
CA ALA A 217 -7.51 20.29 6.07
C ALA A 217 -7.56 21.56 5.21
N ASN A 218 -7.95 21.46 3.94
CA ASN A 218 -7.98 22.59 3.01
C ASN A 218 -9.42 22.94 2.65
N GLY A 219 -9.94 24.04 3.20
CA GLY A 219 -11.32 24.50 2.99
C GLY A 219 -11.68 24.80 1.53
N ILE A 220 -10.70 24.95 0.63
CA ILE A 220 -10.93 25.18 -0.80
C ILE A 220 -11.19 23.89 -1.60
N PHE A 221 -10.73 22.73 -1.14
CA PHE A 221 -10.79 21.48 -1.93
C PHE A 221 -12.01 20.63 -1.61
N GLU A 222 -12.39 20.50 -0.34
CA GLU A 222 -13.55 19.67 0.03
C GLU A 222 -14.87 20.11 -0.65
N PRO A 223 -15.19 21.42 -0.79
CA PRO A 223 -16.41 21.85 -1.48
C PRO A 223 -16.49 21.46 -2.96
N ILE A 224 -15.35 21.30 -3.64
CA ILE A 224 -15.27 20.89 -5.04
C ILE A 224 -15.06 19.38 -5.22
N TRP A 225 -15.01 18.61 -4.13
CA TRP A 225 -14.70 17.18 -4.13
C TRP A 225 -15.95 16.30 -4.32
N ASN A 226 -16.75 16.56 -5.35
CA ASN A 226 -18.01 15.84 -5.59
C ASN A 226 -18.46 15.90 -7.05
N ARG A 227 -19.50 15.13 -7.38
CA ARG A 227 -20.13 15.02 -8.70
C ARG A 227 -20.58 16.32 -9.35
N HIS A 228 -20.72 17.44 -8.63
CA HIS A 228 -21.06 18.72 -9.26
C HIS A 228 -19.86 19.27 -10.05
N TYR A 229 -18.65 19.11 -9.52
CA TYR A 229 -17.43 19.70 -10.05
C TYR A 229 -16.51 18.69 -10.71
N ILE A 230 -16.50 17.43 -10.27
CA ILE A 230 -15.66 16.37 -10.83
C ILE A 230 -16.37 15.72 -12.02
N ASP A 231 -15.68 15.57 -13.14
CA ASP A 231 -16.14 14.77 -14.29
C ASP A 231 -15.78 13.30 -14.11
N HIS A 232 -14.51 13.00 -13.80
CA HIS A 232 -14.04 11.63 -13.57
C HIS A 232 -12.75 11.61 -12.75
N VAL A 233 -12.43 10.43 -12.21
CA VAL A 233 -11.18 10.17 -11.47
C VAL A 233 -10.40 9.08 -12.18
N GLN A 234 -9.09 9.25 -12.32
CA GLN A 234 -8.17 8.24 -12.84
C GLN A 234 -7.19 7.83 -11.74
N ILE A 235 -7.03 6.54 -11.49
CA ILE A 235 -6.01 5.98 -10.60
C ILE A 235 -5.11 5.09 -11.45
N THR A 236 -3.86 5.51 -11.63
CA THR A 236 -2.88 4.77 -12.43
C THR A 236 -1.79 4.21 -11.52
N VAL A 237 -1.54 2.90 -11.63
CA VAL A 237 -0.37 2.25 -11.02
C VAL A 237 0.41 1.51 -12.10
N ALA A 238 1.45 2.14 -12.63
CA ALA A 238 2.28 1.62 -13.68
C ALA A 238 3.62 1.11 -13.14
N GLU A 239 4.05 -0.06 -13.64
CA GLU A 239 5.35 -0.64 -13.37
C GLU A 239 6.12 -0.87 -14.68
N ASN A 240 7.38 -0.46 -14.71
CA ASN A 240 8.27 -0.73 -15.85
C ASN A 240 8.97 -2.09 -15.78
N LEU A 241 8.98 -2.72 -14.60
CA LEU A 241 9.50 -4.08 -14.42
C LEU A 241 8.51 -5.12 -14.95
N GLY A 242 9.03 -6.29 -15.34
CA GLY A 242 8.21 -7.44 -15.68
C GLY A 242 7.81 -8.23 -14.44
N VAL A 243 7.44 -9.50 -14.64
CA VAL A 243 7.26 -10.43 -13.50
C VAL A 243 8.58 -10.91 -12.92
N GLU A 244 9.68 -10.70 -13.64
CA GLU A 244 11.04 -11.09 -13.23
C GLU A 244 11.07 -12.58 -12.81
N GLY A 245 11.84 -12.96 -11.80
CA GLY A 245 11.88 -14.33 -11.28
C GLY A 245 10.62 -14.81 -10.55
N ARG A 246 9.50 -14.10 -10.62
CA ARG A 246 8.25 -14.41 -9.89
C ARG A 246 7.13 -14.93 -10.78
N GLY A 247 7.44 -15.46 -11.97
CA GLY A 247 6.44 -15.99 -12.91
C GLY A 247 5.46 -16.97 -12.27
N GLY A 248 5.95 -17.96 -11.51
CA GLY A 248 5.09 -18.97 -10.89
C GLY A 248 4.09 -18.41 -9.86
N TYR A 249 4.48 -17.39 -9.08
CA TYR A 249 3.53 -16.69 -8.19
C TYR A 249 2.54 -15.88 -9.03
N TYR A 250 3.04 -15.15 -10.02
CA TYR A 250 2.22 -14.22 -10.79
C TYR A 250 1.14 -14.93 -11.62
N GLU A 251 1.38 -16.15 -12.07
CA GLU A 251 0.40 -17.02 -12.73
C GLU A 251 -0.88 -17.25 -11.91
N THR A 252 -0.77 -17.22 -10.59
CA THR A 252 -1.93 -17.39 -9.70
C THR A 252 -2.56 -16.06 -9.29
N ALA A 253 -1.78 -14.98 -9.32
CA ALA A 253 -2.21 -13.66 -8.88
C ALA A 253 -2.85 -12.86 -10.03
N GLY A 254 -2.10 -12.62 -11.10
CA GLY A 254 -2.40 -11.61 -12.11
C GLY A 254 -2.36 -10.18 -11.54
N VAL A 255 -2.44 -9.16 -12.41
CA VAL A 255 -2.43 -7.76 -11.94
C VAL A 255 -3.69 -7.42 -11.15
N MET A 256 -4.79 -8.15 -11.38
CA MET A 256 -6.06 -7.95 -10.68
C MET A 256 -5.92 -8.20 -9.18
N ARG A 257 -5.26 -9.30 -8.78
CA ARG A 257 -5.03 -9.62 -7.35
C ARG A 257 -3.79 -8.91 -6.80
N ASP A 258 -2.74 -8.77 -7.61
CA ASP A 258 -1.47 -8.20 -7.14
C ASP A 258 -1.58 -6.69 -6.81
N MET A 259 -2.37 -5.95 -7.59
CA MET A 259 -2.42 -4.48 -7.55
C MET A 259 -3.82 -3.90 -7.37
N ILE A 260 -4.84 -4.40 -8.09
CA ILE A 260 -6.17 -3.79 -8.07
C ILE A 260 -6.88 -4.07 -6.74
N GLN A 261 -6.95 -5.34 -6.35
CA GLN A 261 -7.71 -5.79 -5.17
C GLN A 261 -7.28 -5.11 -3.87
N ASN A 262 -6.00 -4.80 -3.73
CA ASN A 262 -5.43 -4.16 -2.56
C ASN A 262 -5.18 -2.66 -2.83
N HIS A 263 -4.00 -2.32 -3.33
CA HIS A 263 -3.45 -0.98 -3.41
C HIS A 263 -4.38 0.01 -4.08
N MET A 264 -4.95 -0.34 -5.23
CA MET A 264 -5.78 0.60 -5.99
C MET A 264 -7.15 0.82 -5.34
N LEU A 265 -7.79 -0.24 -4.80
CA LEU A 265 -9.03 -0.08 -4.04
C LEU A 265 -8.80 0.69 -2.73
N GLN A 266 -7.62 0.55 -2.11
CA GLN A 266 -7.22 1.39 -0.97
C GLN A 266 -7.13 2.87 -1.36
N LEU A 267 -6.41 3.19 -2.44
CA LEU A 267 -6.32 4.57 -2.94
C LEU A 267 -7.70 5.14 -3.32
N LEU A 268 -8.53 4.33 -3.99
CA LEU A 268 -9.90 4.70 -4.31
C LEU A 268 -10.70 5.03 -3.05
N SER A 269 -10.61 4.19 -2.00
CA SER A 269 -11.34 4.41 -0.76
C SER A 269 -10.96 5.74 -0.10
N LEU A 270 -9.67 6.10 -0.09
CA LEU A 270 -9.16 7.36 0.47
C LEU A 270 -9.57 8.58 -0.36
N VAL A 271 -9.70 8.44 -1.67
CA VAL A 271 -10.17 9.51 -2.56
C VAL A 271 -11.68 9.72 -2.43
N ALA A 272 -12.45 8.64 -2.27
CA ALA A 272 -13.90 8.67 -2.37
C ALA A 272 -14.63 8.74 -1.02
N MET A 273 -13.98 8.43 0.10
CA MET A 273 -14.62 8.41 1.42
C MET A 273 -15.16 9.78 1.83
N GLU A 274 -16.24 9.79 2.61
CA GLU A 274 -16.71 11.00 3.27
C GLU A 274 -15.72 11.47 4.35
N PRO A 275 -15.77 12.74 4.77
CA PRO A 275 -15.06 13.20 5.95
C PRO A 275 -15.46 12.36 7.17
N PRO A 276 -14.51 11.67 7.85
CA PRO A 276 -14.82 10.93 9.06
C PRO A 276 -15.14 11.92 10.19
N ILE A 277 -15.94 11.49 11.16
CA ILE A 277 -16.32 12.35 12.30
C ILE A 277 -15.12 12.70 13.19
N ALA A 278 -14.07 11.87 13.17
CA ALA A 278 -12.81 12.09 13.86
C ALA A 278 -11.65 11.39 13.12
N PHE A 279 -10.43 11.87 13.34
CA PHE A 279 -9.22 11.19 12.85
C PHE A 279 -8.82 10.06 13.81
N ALA A 280 -9.68 9.06 13.91
CA ALA A 280 -9.50 7.84 14.70
C ALA A 280 -9.60 6.61 13.80
N ALA A 281 -8.82 5.56 14.10
CA ALA A 281 -8.70 4.37 13.25
C ALA A 281 -10.05 3.73 12.87
N HIS A 282 -11.01 3.69 13.79
CA HIS A 282 -12.33 3.11 13.50
C HIS A 282 -13.15 4.00 12.56
N GLU A 283 -13.16 5.32 12.77
CA GLU A 283 -13.91 6.26 11.94
C GLU A 283 -13.39 6.34 10.52
N VAL A 284 -12.07 6.41 10.35
CA VAL A 284 -11.45 6.41 9.02
C VAL A 284 -11.78 5.11 8.28
N ARG A 285 -11.65 3.95 8.95
CA ARG A 285 -11.95 2.66 8.33
C ARG A 285 -13.44 2.47 8.03
N ASN A 286 -14.34 3.00 8.85
CA ASN A 286 -15.78 2.97 8.57
C ASN A 286 -16.12 3.70 7.26
N GLU A 287 -15.55 4.88 7.04
CA GLU A 287 -15.79 5.64 5.81
C GLU A 287 -15.16 4.97 4.57
N LYS A 288 -14.00 4.31 4.71
CA LYS A 288 -13.41 3.49 3.65
C LYS A 288 -14.32 2.31 3.27
N VAL A 289 -14.81 1.56 4.26
CA VAL A 289 -15.69 0.41 4.04
C VAL A 289 -17.01 0.82 3.37
N LYS A 290 -17.62 1.94 3.80
CA LYS A 290 -18.83 2.49 3.16
C LYS A 290 -18.63 2.73 1.67
N VAL A 291 -17.47 3.24 1.26
CA VAL A 291 -17.15 3.41 -0.16
C VAL A 291 -17.08 2.08 -0.88
N LEU A 292 -16.34 1.11 -0.34
CA LEU A 292 -16.16 -0.20 -0.98
C LEU A 292 -17.50 -0.92 -1.15
N GLN A 293 -18.37 -0.85 -0.14
CA GLN A 293 -19.73 -1.39 -0.20
C GLN A 293 -20.65 -0.65 -1.19
N ALA A 294 -20.37 0.63 -1.46
CA ALA A 294 -21.09 1.43 -2.43
C ALA A 294 -20.54 1.28 -3.86
N ILE A 295 -19.47 0.51 -4.10
CA ILE A 295 -19.01 0.24 -5.46
C ILE A 295 -20.09 -0.56 -6.18
N ARG A 296 -20.57 -0.03 -7.31
CA ARG A 296 -21.57 -0.70 -8.13
C ARG A 296 -21.07 -2.08 -8.55
N PRO A 297 -21.79 -3.16 -8.24
CA PRO A 297 -21.38 -4.49 -8.66
C PRO A 297 -21.36 -4.61 -10.18
N ILE A 298 -20.32 -5.24 -10.72
CA ILE A 298 -20.24 -5.62 -12.13
C ILE A 298 -20.75 -7.06 -12.25
N LEU A 299 -21.79 -7.26 -13.06
CA LEU A 299 -22.32 -8.59 -13.32
C LEU A 299 -21.38 -9.38 -14.25
N PRO A 300 -21.31 -10.72 -14.13
CA PRO A 300 -20.44 -11.55 -14.97
C PRO A 300 -20.60 -11.33 -16.48
N ASP A 301 -21.84 -11.10 -16.93
CA ASP A 301 -22.21 -10.84 -18.32
C ASP A 301 -21.95 -9.39 -18.75
N GLU A 302 -21.60 -8.47 -17.84
CA GLU A 302 -21.23 -7.09 -18.19
C GLU A 302 -19.72 -6.85 -18.09
N VAL A 303 -18.93 -7.85 -17.68
CA VAL A 303 -17.52 -7.64 -17.29
C VAL A 303 -16.66 -7.00 -18.39
N GLU A 304 -16.86 -7.35 -19.66
CA GLU A 304 -16.12 -6.78 -20.81
C GLU A 304 -16.47 -5.31 -21.08
N LYS A 305 -17.66 -4.86 -20.67
CA LYS A 305 -18.07 -3.45 -20.81
C LYS A 305 -17.31 -2.56 -19.84
N TYR A 306 -16.89 -3.11 -18.70
CA TYR A 306 -16.26 -2.36 -17.60
C TYR A 306 -14.79 -2.71 -17.40
N THR A 307 -14.24 -3.67 -18.15
CA THR A 307 -12.84 -4.08 -18.01
C THR A 307 -12.16 -4.32 -19.35
N VAL A 308 -10.88 -3.96 -19.42
CA VAL A 308 -9.96 -4.37 -20.47
C VAL A 308 -8.82 -5.12 -19.80
N ARG A 309 -8.55 -6.35 -20.23
CA ARG A 309 -7.44 -7.17 -19.73
C ARG A 309 -6.49 -7.51 -20.88
N ALA A 310 -5.19 -7.46 -20.58
CA ALA A 310 -4.16 -7.69 -21.57
C ALA A 310 -2.89 -8.30 -20.97
N GLN A 311 -2.01 -8.77 -21.85
CA GLN A 311 -0.75 -9.42 -21.50
C GLN A 311 0.41 -8.79 -22.31
N TYR A 312 1.54 -8.50 -21.67
CA TYR A 312 2.66 -7.88 -22.39
C TYR A 312 3.33 -8.88 -23.34
N GLY A 313 3.50 -8.45 -24.59
CA GLY A 313 4.32 -9.11 -25.60
C GLY A 313 5.80 -8.69 -25.49
N PRO A 314 6.66 -9.23 -26.38
CA PRO A 314 8.03 -8.74 -26.51
C PRO A 314 8.04 -7.26 -26.90
N GLY A 315 9.10 -6.55 -26.53
CA GLY A 315 9.24 -5.11 -26.83
C GLY A 315 10.57 -4.55 -26.36
N SER A 316 10.67 -3.22 -26.29
CA SER A 316 11.89 -2.52 -25.89
C SER A 316 11.64 -1.61 -24.69
N LEU A 317 12.44 -1.75 -23.64
CA LEU A 317 12.37 -0.92 -22.44
C LEU A 317 13.76 -0.43 -22.06
N GLY A 318 13.92 0.90 -22.00
CA GLY A 318 15.23 1.53 -21.75
C GLY A 318 16.29 1.16 -22.82
N GLY A 319 15.86 0.94 -24.07
CA GLY A 319 16.73 0.57 -25.18
C GLY A 319 17.15 -0.92 -25.21
N LYS A 320 16.64 -1.74 -24.29
CA LYS A 320 16.90 -3.18 -24.24
C LYS A 320 15.67 -3.98 -24.65
N GLN A 321 15.88 -5.00 -25.47
CA GLN A 321 14.85 -5.97 -25.82
C GLN A 321 14.48 -6.78 -24.57
N VAL A 322 13.18 -6.94 -24.34
CA VAL A 322 12.64 -7.71 -23.21
C VAL A 322 11.64 -8.76 -23.72
N PRO A 323 11.59 -9.95 -23.09
CA PRO A 323 10.68 -11.00 -23.51
C PRO A 323 9.23 -10.64 -23.20
N GLY A 324 8.30 -11.25 -23.94
CA GLY A 324 6.88 -11.25 -23.59
C GLY A 324 6.60 -12.20 -22.42
N TYR A 325 5.46 -12.02 -21.76
CA TYR A 325 5.09 -12.73 -20.53
C TYR A 325 5.17 -14.26 -20.65
N LEU A 326 4.65 -14.82 -21.76
CA LEU A 326 4.67 -16.28 -22.03
C LEU A 326 6.07 -16.89 -22.16
N LYS A 327 7.11 -16.07 -22.27
CA LYS A 327 8.52 -16.50 -22.33
C LYS A 327 9.26 -16.25 -21.02
N GLU A 328 8.60 -15.74 -19.99
CA GLU A 328 9.21 -15.50 -18.68
C GLU A 328 9.37 -16.83 -17.91
N PRO A 329 10.43 -16.99 -17.09
CA PRO A 329 10.63 -18.20 -16.31
C PRO A 329 9.47 -18.49 -15.36
N GLY A 330 8.94 -19.72 -15.41
CA GLY A 330 7.85 -20.17 -14.54
C GLY A 330 6.45 -19.74 -14.99
N VAL A 331 6.29 -19.26 -16.23
CA VAL A 331 4.98 -18.94 -16.85
C VAL A 331 4.56 -20.05 -17.82
N ALA A 332 3.28 -20.41 -17.82
CA ALA A 332 2.76 -21.39 -18.77
C ALA A 332 2.70 -20.83 -20.20
N PRO A 333 3.08 -21.58 -21.25
CA PRO A 333 3.04 -21.12 -22.64
C PRO A 333 1.65 -20.71 -23.15
N ASN A 334 0.59 -21.23 -22.52
CA ASN A 334 -0.82 -20.94 -22.81
C ASN A 334 -1.49 -20.15 -21.68
N SER A 335 -0.73 -19.36 -20.92
CA SER A 335 -1.25 -18.60 -19.80
C SER A 335 -2.26 -17.53 -20.24
N HIS A 336 -3.39 -17.49 -19.54
CA HIS A 336 -4.40 -16.43 -19.64
C HIS A 336 -4.31 -15.45 -18.47
N THR A 337 -3.15 -15.33 -17.82
CA THR A 337 -2.92 -14.38 -16.73
C THR A 337 -2.76 -12.97 -17.28
N GLU A 338 -3.53 -12.04 -16.76
CA GLU A 338 -3.46 -10.64 -17.14
C GLU A 338 -2.28 -9.91 -16.47
N THR A 339 -1.46 -9.24 -17.28
CA THR A 339 -0.37 -8.37 -16.81
C THR A 339 -0.74 -6.89 -16.89
N TYR A 340 -1.90 -6.59 -17.45
CA TYR A 340 -2.51 -5.27 -17.54
C TYR A 340 -4.02 -5.38 -17.37
N VAL A 341 -4.60 -4.46 -16.59
CA VAL A 341 -6.05 -4.26 -16.48
C VAL A 341 -6.35 -2.78 -16.48
N ALA A 342 -7.33 -2.38 -17.29
CA ALA A 342 -8.09 -1.14 -17.11
C ALA A 342 -9.52 -1.49 -16.66
N LEU A 343 -10.04 -0.74 -15.70
CA LEU A 343 -11.31 -0.97 -15.03
C LEU A 343 -12.07 0.36 -14.92
N GLN A 344 -13.34 0.36 -15.27
CA GLN A 344 -14.26 1.45 -14.99
C GLN A 344 -15.25 1.00 -13.93
N LEU A 345 -15.43 1.81 -12.89
CA LEU A 345 -16.40 1.56 -11.84
C LEU A 345 -17.16 2.84 -11.47
N TYR A 346 -18.27 2.65 -10.77
CA TYR A 346 -19.09 3.72 -10.20
C TYR A 346 -19.26 3.48 -8.70
N ILE A 347 -19.41 4.57 -7.95
CA ILE A 347 -19.70 4.53 -6.52
C ILE A 347 -21.11 5.09 -6.34
N ASP A 348 -22.05 4.23 -5.96
CA ASP A 348 -23.48 4.51 -5.86
C ASP A 348 -23.81 5.19 -4.53
N ASN A 349 -23.36 6.44 -4.40
CA ASN A 349 -23.70 7.32 -3.27
C ASN A 349 -23.97 8.77 -3.75
N TRP A 350 -24.41 9.64 -2.83
CA TRP A 350 -24.75 11.03 -3.15
C TRP A 350 -23.59 11.84 -3.72
N ARG A 351 -22.36 11.62 -3.22
CA ARG A 351 -21.17 12.37 -3.64
C ARG A 351 -20.71 12.00 -5.05
N TRP A 352 -20.79 10.73 -5.42
CA TRP A 352 -20.16 10.18 -6.63
C TRP A 352 -21.15 9.68 -7.68
N ALA A 353 -22.45 9.80 -7.46
CA ALA A 353 -23.47 9.38 -8.42
C ALA A 353 -23.19 9.92 -9.84
N GLY A 354 -22.95 8.99 -10.77
CA GLY A 354 -22.67 9.27 -12.18
C GLY A 354 -21.22 9.62 -12.54
N VAL A 355 -20.33 9.72 -11.56
CA VAL A 355 -18.90 9.99 -11.78
C VAL A 355 -18.16 8.66 -11.97
N PRO A 356 -17.57 8.40 -13.15
CA PRO A 356 -16.78 7.20 -13.36
C PRO A 356 -15.40 7.31 -12.71
N PHE A 357 -14.97 6.21 -12.10
CA PHE A 357 -13.60 5.99 -11.65
C PHE A 357 -12.93 5.03 -12.61
N PHE A 358 -11.80 5.45 -13.17
CA PHE A 358 -10.98 4.66 -14.07
C PHE A 358 -9.71 4.21 -13.34
N LEU A 359 -9.56 2.91 -13.17
CA LEU A 359 -8.37 2.30 -12.60
C LEU A 359 -7.59 1.67 -13.76
N ARG A 360 -6.27 1.89 -13.83
CA ARG A 360 -5.41 1.08 -14.68
C ARG A 360 -4.13 0.67 -13.95
N SER A 361 -3.73 -0.58 -14.16
CA SER A 361 -2.46 -1.10 -13.68
C SER A 361 -1.85 -2.04 -14.69
N GLY A 362 -0.52 -2.04 -14.78
CA GLY A 362 0.18 -2.96 -15.66
C GLY A 362 1.68 -3.03 -15.44
N LYS A 363 2.26 -4.15 -15.86
CA LYS A 363 3.70 -4.39 -15.91
C LYS A 363 4.28 -4.11 -17.29
N ARG A 364 5.60 -3.92 -17.37
CA ARG A 364 6.32 -3.52 -18.60
C ARG A 364 5.75 -2.26 -19.26
N LEU A 365 5.22 -1.32 -18.48
CA LEU A 365 4.83 0.00 -18.97
C LEU A 365 6.07 0.92 -19.10
N PRO A 366 6.01 2.05 -19.84
CA PRO A 366 7.22 2.81 -20.17
C PRO A 366 7.96 3.36 -18.95
N LYS A 367 7.25 3.60 -17.84
CA LYS A 367 7.84 4.07 -16.59
C LYS A 367 7.03 3.62 -15.38
N ARG A 368 7.69 3.61 -14.22
CA ARG A 368 7.03 3.44 -12.92
C ARG A 368 6.29 4.71 -12.55
N ALA A 369 5.01 4.61 -12.20
CA ALA A 369 4.21 5.74 -11.73
C ALA A 369 3.01 5.27 -10.88
N THR A 370 2.70 5.99 -9.83
CA THR A 370 1.48 5.87 -9.04
C THR A 370 0.90 7.26 -8.91
N GLU A 371 -0.22 7.51 -9.59
CA GLU A 371 -0.84 8.84 -9.65
C GLU A 371 -2.36 8.72 -9.54
N ILE A 372 -2.98 9.63 -8.80
CA ILE A 372 -4.42 9.86 -8.79
C ILE A 372 -4.67 11.19 -9.50
N ALA A 373 -5.44 11.19 -10.58
CA ALA A 373 -5.80 12.38 -11.32
C ALA A 373 -7.31 12.62 -11.24
N ILE A 374 -7.70 13.77 -10.71
CA ILE A 374 -9.09 14.21 -10.59
C ILE A 374 -9.32 15.25 -11.66
N HIS A 375 -10.17 14.90 -12.62
CA HIS A 375 -10.53 15.78 -13.73
C HIS A 375 -11.82 16.52 -13.38
N PHE A 376 -11.76 17.84 -13.38
CA PHE A 376 -12.92 18.69 -13.16
C PHE A 376 -13.72 18.87 -14.45
N LYS A 377 -14.99 19.23 -14.32
CA LYS A 377 -15.84 19.61 -15.45
C LYS A 377 -15.38 20.93 -16.05
N ALA A 378 -15.71 21.13 -17.33
CA ALA A 378 -15.52 22.40 -17.99
C ALA A 378 -16.36 23.49 -17.28
N ALA A 379 -15.87 24.73 -17.34
CA ALA A 379 -16.63 25.88 -16.88
C ALA A 379 -17.94 25.98 -17.69
N PRO A 380 -19.10 26.23 -17.05
CA PRO A 380 -20.40 26.16 -17.71
C PRO A 380 -20.61 27.24 -18.77
N HIS A 381 -19.92 28.38 -18.65
CA HIS A 381 -20.00 29.48 -19.60
C HIS A 381 -18.62 30.13 -19.77
N LEU A 382 -18.07 30.07 -20.99
CA LEU A 382 -16.82 30.72 -21.35
C LEU A 382 -17.15 32.07 -22.00
N LEU A 383 -16.69 33.16 -21.38
CA LEU A 383 -16.92 34.54 -21.86
C LEU A 383 -15.89 34.98 -22.92
N PHE A 384 -14.96 34.10 -23.29
CA PHE A 384 -13.85 34.39 -24.19
C PHE A 384 -14.18 33.87 -25.60
N GLU A 385 -13.89 34.66 -26.65
CA GLU A 385 -14.35 34.44 -28.04
C GLU A 385 -14.03 33.05 -28.62
N ASN A 386 -14.89 32.61 -29.53
CA ASN A 386 -14.76 31.35 -30.29
C ASN A 386 -13.41 31.28 -31.02
N GLY A 387 -12.66 30.18 -30.82
CA GLY A 387 -11.32 29.96 -31.38
C GLY A 387 -10.16 30.17 -30.37
N LEU A 388 -10.41 30.85 -29.24
CA LEU A 388 -9.45 30.99 -28.14
C LEU A 388 -9.54 29.85 -27.11
N THR A 389 -10.56 29.00 -27.24
CA THR A 389 -10.94 27.95 -26.30
C THR A 389 -10.79 26.53 -26.88
N ASP A 390 -10.41 26.39 -28.15
CA ASP A 390 -10.36 25.10 -28.87
C ASP A 390 -9.36 24.09 -28.26
N ASN A 391 -8.45 24.57 -27.40
CA ASN A 391 -7.49 23.76 -26.64
C ASN A 391 -7.60 23.97 -25.12
N LEU A 392 -8.75 24.45 -24.62
CA LEU A 392 -8.93 24.67 -23.19
C LEU A 392 -9.13 23.33 -22.47
N GLU A 393 -8.05 22.81 -21.90
CA GLU A 393 -8.12 21.63 -21.07
C GLU A 393 -8.86 21.93 -19.76
N CYS A 394 -9.71 21.01 -19.34
CA CYS A 394 -10.35 21.07 -18.03
C CYS A 394 -9.30 21.07 -16.90
N ASN A 395 -9.67 21.58 -15.73
CA ASN A 395 -8.74 21.59 -14.61
C ASN A 395 -8.45 20.15 -14.16
N ILE A 396 -7.20 19.90 -13.74
CA ILE A 396 -6.76 18.60 -13.28
C ILE A 396 -6.02 18.79 -11.96
N LEU A 397 -6.44 18.05 -10.94
CA LEU A 397 -5.66 17.88 -9.72
C LEU A 397 -5.00 16.49 -9.76
N ALA A 398 -3.68 16.45 -9.84
CA ALA A 398 -2.89 15.23 -9.84
C ALA A 398 -2.14 15.05 -8.52
N LEU A 399 -2.38 13.94 -7.83
CA LEU A 399 -1.67 13.51 -6.63
C LEU A 399 -0.64 12.45 -7.05
N ARG A 400 0.64 12.82 -7.08
CA ARG A 400 1.76 11.92 -7.40
C ARG A 400 2.19 11.20 -6.13
N ILE A 401 1.91 9.90 -6.07
CA ILE A 401 2.21 9.05 -4.92
C ILE A 401 3.66 8.53 -4.98
N GLN A 402 4.13 8.15 -6.17
CA GLN A 402 5.53 7.76 -6.45
C GLN A 402 5.76 7.55 -7.96
N PRO A 403 6.97 7.75 -8.51
CA PRO A 403 8.02 8.61 -7.96
C PRO A 403 7.59 10.09 -8.01
N ASP A 404 8.48 10.99 -7.63
CA ASP A 404 8.27 12.45 -7.68
C ASP A 404 7.06 12.89 -6.87
N GLU A 405 7.06 12.45 -5.61
CA GLU A 405 6.02 12.68 -4.61
C GLU A 405 5.61 14.16 -4.58
N GLY A 406 4.32 14.43 -4.79
CA GLY A 406 3.85 15.81 -4.90
C GLY A 406 2.42 15.95 -5.39
N ILE A 407 2.01 17.20 -5.56
CA ILE A 407 0.66 17.58 -6.00
C ILE A 407 0.80 18.59 -7.12
N THR A 408 0.04 18.41 -8.18
CA THR A 408 -0.02 19.34 -9.32
C THR A 408 -1.45 19.77 -9.56
N LEU A 409 -1.70 21.08 -9.60
CA LEU A 409 -2.95 21.65 -10.08
C LEU A 409 -2.73 22.27 -11.46
N LYS A 410 -3.37 21.71 -12.48
CA LYS A 410 -3.40 22.26 -13.84
C LYS A 410 -4.66 23.08 -14.05
N PHE A 411 -4.49 24.32 -14.52
CA PHE A 411 -5.57 25.26 -14.80
C PHE A 411 -5.18 26.19 -15.96
N SER A 412 -6.13 26.96 -16.48
CA SER A 412 -5.88 27.88 -17.59
C SER A 412 -5.48 29.27 -17.09
N ALA A 413 -4.50 29.89 -17.74
CA ALA A 413 -4.09 31.27 -17.50
C ALA A 413 -3.94 32.04 -18.83
N LYS A 414 -4.07 33.37 -18.77
CA LYS A 414 -3.82 34.26 -19.90
C LYS A 414 -2.32 34.31 -20.20
N LEU A 415 -1.94 34.11 -21.46
CA LEU A 415 -0.58 34.38 -21.90
C LEU A 415 -0.25 35.88 -21.79
N PRO A 416 0.97 36.24 -21.36
CA PRO A 416 1.44 37.62 -21.45
C PRO A 416 1.35 38.13 -22.89
N GLY A 417 0.65 39.24 -23.10
CA GLY A 417 0.43 39.81 -24.43
C GLY A 417 -0.86 40.64 -24.54
N ALA A 418 -1.02 41.29 -25.70
CA ALA A 418 -2.18 42.13 -26.01
C ALA A 418 -3.45 41.31 -26.30
N ALA A 419 -3.31 40.14 -26.93
CA ALA A 419 -4.43 39.23 -27.19
C ALA A 419 -4.82 38.42 -25.95
N VAL A 420 -6.10 38.08 -25.81
CA VAL A 420 -6.59 37.16 -24.78
C VAL A 420 -6.41 35.73 -25.28
N GLN A 421 -5.25 35.14 -25.03
CA GLN A 421 -4.99 33.73 -25.36
C GLN A 421 -4.83 32.93 -24.07
N LEU A 422 -5.56 31.83 -23.93
CA LEU A 422 -5.53 30.98 -22.76
C LEU A 422 -4.62 29.77 -23.00
N ARG A 423 -3.81 29.41 -22.00
CA ARG A 423 -3.04 28.16 -21.99
C ARG A 423 -3.07 27.50 -20.62
N GLY A 424 -2.97 26.17 -20.64
CA GLY A 424 -2.79 25.39 -19.42
C GLY A 424 -1.44 25.68 -18.77
N VAL A 425 -1.45 26.00 -17.49
CA VAL A 425 -0.29 26.17 -16.61
C VAL A 425 -0.43 25.24 -15.40
N ASN A 426 0.68 24.95 -14.74
CA ASN A 426 0.74 24.08 -13.57
C ASN A 426 1.18 24.87 -12.33
N MET A 427 0.51 24.62 -11.20
CA MET A 427 1.06 24.87 -9.88
C MET A 427 1.56 23.53 -9.31
N ASP A 428 2.84 23.45 -8.98
CA ASP A 428 3.50 22.22 -8.54
C ASP A 428 4.00 22.32 -7.10
N PHE A 429 3.63 21.33 -6.30
CA PHE A 429 4.23 21.03 -5.01
C PHE A 429 4.99 19.70 -5.10
N ARG A 430 6.21 19.65 -4.54
CA ARG A 430 7.08 18.46 -4.53
C ARG A 430 7.70 18.27 -3.15
N TYR A 431 7.56 17.08 -2.58
CA TYR A 431 8.08 16.77 -1.24
C TYR A 431 9.59 16.96 -1.14
N GLY A 432 10.34 16.43 -2.11
CA GLY A 432 11.80 16.46 -2.09
C GLY A 432 12.39 17.87 -2.02
N SER A 433 11.81 18.84 -2.74
CA SER A 433 12.27 20.24 -2.72
C SER A 433 11.75 21.02 -1.52
N SER A 434 10.56 20.68 -1.00
CA SER A 434 9.91 21.48 0.05
C SER A 434 10.36 21.12 1.46
N PHE A 435 10.73 19.85 1.73
CA PHE A 435 11.05 19.41 3.10
C PHE A 435 12.49 18.92 3.30
N GLY A 436 13.25 18.65 2.24
CA GLY A 436 14.67 18.28 2.33
C GLY A 436 15.00 17.02 3.13
N LYS A 437 13.99 16.23 3.55
CA LYS A 437 14.13 14.97 4.28
C LYS A 437 13.65 13.82 3.41
N GLN A 438 14.36 12.69 3.47
CA GLN A 438 13.84 11.43 2.93
C GLN A 438 12.66 10.99 3.79
N SER A 439 11.53 10.70 3.15
CA SER A 439 10.37 10.13 3.84
C SER A 439 10.70 8.73 4.35
N PRO A 440 10.20 8.33 5.54
CA PRO A 440 10.33 6.95 6.02
C PRO A 440 9.82 5.95 4.98
N GLU A 441 10.44 4.76 4.92
CA GLU A 441 9.86 3.69 4.12
C GLU A 441 8.53 3.22 4.73
N ALA A 442 7.62 2.74 3.88
CA ALA A 442 6.27 2.32 4.32
C ALA A 442 6.28 1.31 5.48
N TYR A 443 7.26 0.38 5.51
CA TYR A 443 7.36 -0.62 6.57
C TYR A 443 7.79 -0.03 7.91
N GLU A 444 8.62 1.03 7.92
CA GLU A 444 9.00 1.74 9.16
C GLU A 444 7.74 2.27 9.83
N ARG A 445 6.90 2.95 9.03
CA ARG A 445 5.67 3.54 9.51
C ARG A 445 4.68 2.50 10.02
N LEU A 446 4.43 1.46 9.22
CA LEU A 446 3.44 0.43 9.57
C LEU A 446 3.86 -0.34 10.83
N ILE A 447 5.12 -0.77 10.93
CA ILE A 447 5.60 -1.48 12.13
C ILE A 447 5.45 -0.59 13.36
N TRP A 448 5.83 0.68 13.27
CA TRP A 448 5.70 1.65 14.35
C TRP A 448 4.25 1.88 14.78
N ASP A 449 3.33 2.11 13.82
CA ASP A 449 1.90 2.28 14.11
C ASP A 449 1.32 1.02 14.78
N CYS A 450 1.73 -0.18 14.34
CA CYS A 450 1.32 -1.42 14.98
C CYS A 450 1.81 -1.53 16.43
N MET A 451 3.06 -1.14 16.72
CA MET A 451 3.58 -1.09 18.10
C MET A 451 2.85 -0.04 18.96
N LEU A 452 2.39 1.06 18.36
CA LEU A 452 1.56 2.07 19.03
C LEU A 452 0.10 1.64 19.23
N GLY A 453 -0.36 0.62 18.52
CA GLY A 453 -1.76 0.18 18.53
C GLY A 453 -2.65 0.97 17.57
N ASP A 454 -2.06 1.75 16.65
CA ASP A 454 -2.80 2.51 15.66
C ASP A 454 -3.09 1.63 14.43
N SER A 455 -4.38 1.34 14.21
CA SER A 455 -4.85 0.50 13.10
C SER A 455 -5.37 1.33 11.90
N THR A 456 -5.15 2.65 11.88
CA THR A 456 -5.67 3.54 10.83
C THR A 456 -5.18 3.15 9.43
N LEU A 457 -3.92 2.74 9.31
CA LEU A 457 -3.28 2.37 8.04
C LEU A 457 -3.36 0.87 7.72
N PHE A 458 -4.22 0.12 8.42
CA PHE A 458 -4.36 -1.32 8.27
C PHE A 458 -5.77 -1.70 7.82
N THR A 459 -5.86 -2.71 6.97
CA THR A 459 -7.15 -3.13 6.43
C THR A 459 -7.91 -3.98 7.45
N ARG A 460 -9.15 -3.58 7.72
CA ARG A 460 -10.06 -4.32 8.61
C ARG A 460 -10.68 -5.50 7.88
N ARG A 461 -11.16 -6.51 8.62
CA ARG A 461 -11.82 -7.72 8.07
C ARG A 461 -12.84 -7.42 6.98
N ASP A 462 -13.81 -6.57 7.30
CA ASP A 462 -14.91 -6.15 6.43
C ASP A 462 -14.43 -5.35 5.22
N GLU A 463 -13.36 -4.59 5.37
CA GLU A 463 -12.70 -3.88 4.26
C GLU A 463 -12.09 -4.86 3.24
N VAL A 464 -11.39 -5.88 3.73
CA VAL A 464 -10.82 -6.95 2.90
C VAL A 464 -11.92 -7.73 2.20
N GLU A 465 -12.98 -8.12 2.92
CA GLU A 465 -14.10 -8.87 2.36
C GLU A 465 -14.87 -8.06 1.31
N ALA A 466 -15.16 -6.77 1.56
CA ALA A 466 -15.82 -5.91 0.58
C ALA A 466 -14.99 -5.73 -0.70
N SER A 467 -13.66 -5.58 -0.56
CA SER A 467 -12.77 -5.51 -1.73
C SER A 467 -12.78 -6.81 -2.54
N TRP A 468 -12.78 -7.97 -1.86
CA TRP A 468 -12.83 -9.26 -2.52
C TRP A 468 -14.19 -9.55 -3.14
N GLU A 469 -15.29 -9.13 -2.53
CA GLU A 469 -16.62 -9.31 -3.10
C GLU A 469 -16.71 -8.68 -4.51
N PHE A 470 -16.20 -7.45 -4.65
CA PHE A 470 -16.14 -6.77 -5.93
C PHE A 470 -15.21 -7.46 -6.93
N VAL A 471 -13.98 -7.78 -6.50
CA VAL A 471 -12.95 -8.35 -7.38
C VAL A 471 -13.27 -9.79 -7.81
N THR A 472 -13.79 -10.61 -6.90
CA THR A 472 -14.18 -11.99 -7.19
C THR A 472 -15.27 -12.05 -8.25
N ARG A 473 -16.25 -11.14 -8.24
CA ARG A 473 -17.28 -11.08 -9.30
C ARG A 473 -16.67 -10.85 -10.69
N ILE A 474 -15.70 -9.94 -10.79
CA ILE A 474 -14.98 -9.67 -12.05
C ILE A 474 -14.19 -10.90 -12.52
N ILE A 475 -13.42 -11.51 -11.61
CA ILE A 475 -12.62 -12.72 -11.91
C ILE A 475 -13.53 -13.87 -12.36
N THR A 476 -14.64 -14.10 -11.66
CA THR A 476 -15.63 -15.11 -12.03
C THR A 476 -16.26 -14.81 -13.39
N GLY A 477 -16.59 -13.55 -13.69
CA GLY A 477 -17.08 -13.14 -15.00
C GLY A 477 -16.10 -13.44 -16.13
N TRP A 478 -14.81 -13.16 -15.93
CA TRP A 478 -13.77 -13.53 -16.89
C TRP A 478 -13.64 -15.03 -17.07
N GLN A 479 -13.78 -15.84 -16.01
CA GLN A 479 -13.70 -17.30 -16.08
C GLN A 479 -14.91 -17.92 -16.80
N GLN A 480 -16.11 -17.41 -16.56
CA GLN A 480 -17.36 -17.94 -17.14
C GLN A 480 -17.46 -17.72 -18.66
N ARG A 481 -16.88 -16.63 -19.16
CA ARG A 481 -16.86 -16.31 -20.60
C ARG A 481 -15.82 -17.12 -21.39
N GLY A 482 -15.00 -17.92 -20.71
CA GLY A 482 -13.98 -18.76 -21.33
C GLY A 482 -12.65 -18.04 -21.54
N HIS A 483 -11.70 -18.79 -22.10
CA HIS A 483 -10.32 -18.38 -22.24
C HIS A 483 -10.03 -17.83 -23.65
N GLU A 484 -10.74 -16.79 -24.06
CA GLU A 484 -10.30 -16.06 -25.26
C GLU A 484 -8.87 -15.52 -25.06
N PRO A 485 -8.04 -15.50 -26.12
CA PRO A 485 -6.70 -14.93 -26.02
C PRO A 485 -6.77 -13.49 -25.52
N LEU A 486 -5.96 -13.17 -24.50
CA LEU A 486 -5.87 -11.80 -24.01
C LEU A 486 -5.35 -10.89 -25.11
N SER A 487 -5.83 -9.63 -25.11
CA SER A 487 -5.20 -8.60 -25.92
C SER A 487 -3.72 -8.50 -25.56
N SER A 488 -2.87 -8.27 -26.55
CA SER A 488 -1.43 -8.09 -26.33
C SER A 488 -1.05 -6.62 -26.43
N TYR A 489 -0.03 -6.21 -25.68
CA TYR A 489 0.59 -4.89 -25.81
C TYR A 489 2.11 -5.01 -25.81
N GLU A 490 2.79 -4.19 -26.59
CA GLU A 490 4.25 -4.20 -26.66
C GLU A 490 4.84 -3.71 -25.34
N ALA A 491 5.81 -4.44 -24.78
CA ALA A 491 6.53 -4.01 -23.60
C ALA A 491 7.23 -2.66 -23.84
N GLY A 492 6.99 -1.69 -22.95
CA GLY A 492 7.42 -0.29 -23.10
C GLY A 492 6.31 0.67 -23.55
N THR A 493 5.11 0.17 -23.87
CA THR A 493 3.93 0.99 -24.24
C THR A 493 2.92 1.14 -23.10
N TRP A 494 1.98 2.09 -23.18
CA TRP A 494 1.01 2.40 -22.13
C TRP A 494 -0.16 1.40 -21.99
N GLY A 495 -0.04 0.23 -22.59
CA GLY A 495 -1.06 -0.81 -22.63
C GLY A 495 -1.65 -1.01 -24.03
N PRO A 496 -2.71 -1.82 -24.15
CA PRO A 496 -3.33 -2.14 -25.43
C PRO A 496 -4.16 -0.96 -25.97
N PRO A 497 -4.31 -0.79 -27.29
CA PRO A 497 -5.18 0.25 -27.90
C PRO A 497 -6.63 0.21 -27.40
N GLN A 498 -7.11 -0.99 -27.04
CA GLN A 498 -8.43 -1.20 -26.43
C GLN A 498 -8.60 -0.40 -25.12
N ALA A 499 -7.54 -0.20 -24.34
CA ALA A 499 -7.60 0.60 -23.13
C ALA A 499 -7.78 2.10 -23.41
N ASP A 500 -7.23 2.62 -24.51
CA ASP A 500 -7.45 4.01 -24.94
C ASP A 500 -8.87 4.21 -25.47
N ALA A 501 -9.36 3.25 -26.27
CA ALA A 501 -10.76 3.24 -26.73
C ALA A 501 -11.75 3.15 -25.55
N PHE A 502 -11.41 2.38 -24.53
CA PHE A 502 -12.25 2.15 -23.35
C PHE A 502 -12.60 3.42 -22.56
N ILE A 503 -11.65 4.34 -22.38
CA ILE A 503 -11.91 5.60 -21.65
C ILE A 503 -12.52 6.68 -22.55
N THR A 504 -12.45 6.54 -23.88
CA THR A 504 -12.86 7.57 -24.84
C THR A 504 -14.33 8.04 -24.74
N PRO A 505 -15.33 7.20 -24.37
CA PRO A 505 -16.71 7.65 -24.20
C PRO A 505 -16.85 8.88 -23.27
N GLY A 506 -17.50 9.92 -23.78
CA GLY A 506 -17.57 11.24 -23.12
C GLY A 506 -16.38 12.17 -23.41
N GLY A 507 -15.56 11.86 -24.42
CA GLY A 507 -14.41 12.67 -24.82
C GLY A 507 -13.20 12.57 -23.89
N ARG A 508 -13.21 11.61 -22.96
CA ARG A 508 -12.16 11.45 -21.95
C ARG A 508 -10.95 10.75 -22.54
N ARG A 509 -9.79 10.96 -21.93
CA ARG A 509 -8.52 10.35 -22.34
C ARG A 509 -7.70 10.06 -21.10
N TRP A 510 -6.90 9.00 -21.17
CA TRP A 510 -5.92 8.76 -20.12
C TRP A 510 -4.98 9.95 -19.99
N ARG A 511 -4.72 10.34 -18.75
CA ARG A 511 -3.70 11.33 -18.46
C ARG A 511 -2.34 10.83 -18.94
N ARG A 512 -1.62 11.71 -19.64
CA ARG A 512 -0.23 11.49 -20.05
C ARG A 512 0.66 11.71 -18.84
N LEU A 513 1.44 10.69 -18.49
CA LEU A 513 2.33 10.68 -17.33
C LEU A 513 3.73 11.12 -17.69
#